data_AF-S7RF04-F1
#
_entry.id   AF-S7RF04-F1
#
_cell.length_a   1.000
_cell.length_b   1.000
_cell.length_c   1.000
_cell.angle_alpha   90.00
_cell.angle_beta   90.00
_cell.angle_gamma   90.00
#
_symmetry.space_group_name_H-M   'P 1'
#
loop_
_entity.id
_entity.type
_entity.pdbx_description
1 polymer ?
#
loop_
_entity_poly.entity_id
_entity_poly.type
_entity_poly.pdbx_seq_one_letter_code
_entity_poly.pdbx_strand_id
1 'polypeptide(L)'
;VMIFVDSRSMADRIASYLNNHTPEALRNQKYARHYHGGMSQQYLDETCEAFTRPDGPCRILVATSGAATGVDTRDVHMVIQYGICPNSADALQRGGRAGRDEEIDALFLSMIEPWVYDVVL
;
A
#
# COMPACT_ATOMS: atom_id res chain seq x y z
N VAL A 1 5.30 -4.30 2.46
CA VAL A 1 4.20 -3.52 3.10
C VAL A 1 3.30 -2.97 2.01
N MET A 2 1.99 -3.01 2.20
CA MET A 2 1.02 -2.40 1.29
C MET A 2 0.25 -1.32 2.03
N ILE A 3 0.17 -0.12 1.46
CA ILE A 3 -0.53 1.03 2.04
C ILE A 3 -1.67 1.40 1.10
N PHE A 4 -2.90 1.40 1.60
CA PHE A 4 -4.08 1.84 0.88
C PHE A 4 -4.41 3.29 1.21
N VAL A 5 -4.73 4.07 0.19
CA VAL A 5 -5.18 5.46 0.26
C VAL A 5 -6.32 5.71 -0.71
N ASP A 6 -7.14 6.73 -0.45
CA ASP A 6 -8.32 6.99 -1.28
C ASP A 6 -8.09 8.02 -2.41
N SER A 7 -6.89 8.63 -2.49
CA SER A 7 -6.57 9.58 -3.55
C SER A 7 -5.21 9.33 -4.20
N ARG A 8 -5.13 9.64 -5.50
CA ARG A 8 -3.91 9.50 -6.32
C ARG A 8 -2.78 10.39 -5.78
N SER A 9 -3.10 11.66 -5.54
CA SER A 9 -2.15 12.64 -5.00
C SER A 9 -1.60 12.25 -3.63
N MET A 10 -2.40 11.60 -2.77
CA MET A 10 -1.91 11.09 -1.49
C MET A 10 -0.96 9.90 -1.68
N ALA A 11 -1.24 9.02 -2.63
CA ALA A 11 -0.33 7.92 -2.95
C ALA A 11 1.04 8.46 -3.38
N ASP A 12 1.05 9.46 -4.28
CA ASP A 12 2.26 10.13 -4.75
C ASP A 12 3.04 10.78 -3.59
N ARG A 13 2.33 11.53 -2.74
CA ARG A 13 2.91 12.24 -1.61
C ARG A 13 3.50 11.29 -0.58
N ILE A 14 2.80 10.22 -0.21
CA ILE A 14 3.29 9.24 0.77
C ILE A 14 4.49 8.49 0.20
N ALA A 15 4.43 8.02 -1.05
CA ALA A 15 5.58 7.34 -1.65
C ALA A 15 6.83 8.25 -1.72
N SER A 16 6.63 9.52 -2.10
CA SER A 16 7.72 10.51 -2.15
C SER A 16 8.27 10.82 -0.76
N TYR A 17 7.38 11.01 0.22
CA TYR A 17 7.76 11.25 1.61
C TYR A 17 8.60 10.09 2.15
N LEU A 18 8.14 8.85 1.98
CA LEU A 18 8.86 7.66 2.44
C LEU A 18 10.25 7.58 1.82
N ASN A 19 10.37 7.74 0.50
CA ASN A 19 11.67 7.70 -0.17
C ASN A 19 12.63 8.79 0.36
N ASN A 20 12.14 10.01 0.58
CA ASN A 20 12.95 11.12 1.10
C ASN A 20 13.41 10.93 2.55
N HIS A 21 12.71 10.10 3.32
CA HIS A 21 13.02 9.78 4.72
C HIS A 21 13.69 8.41 4.89
N THR A 22 14.09 7.75 3.80
CA THR A 22 14.95 6.56 3.90
C THR A 22 16.41 6.95 4.17
N PRO A 23 17.19 6.06 4.83
CA PRO A 23 18.64 6.21 4.95
C PRO A 23 19.28 6.48 3.59
N GLU A 24 20.35 7.28 3.57
CA GLU A 24 20.99 7.74 2.33
C GLU A 24 21.35 6.60 1.37
N ALA A 25 21.80 5.47 1.92
CA ALA A 25 22.12 4.25 1.17
C ALA A 25 20.94 3.66 0.35
N LEU A 26 19.71 4.00 0.70
CA LEU A 26 18.47 3.48 0.09
C LEU A 26 17.71 4.52 -0.75
N ARG A 27 18.05 5.81 -0.67
CA ARG A 27 17.28 6.90 -1.31
C ARG A 27 17.11 6.74 -2.82
N ASN A 28 18.10 6.18 -3.51
CA ASN A 28 18.07 6.00 -4.96
C ASN A 28 17.39 4.69 -5.42
N GLN A 29 16.96 3.82 -4.49
CA GLN A 29 16.42 2.51 -4.84
C GLN A 29 14.90 2.53 -5.12
N LYS A 30 14.23 3.67 -4.92
CA LYS A 30 12.76 3.81 -5.01
C LYS A 30 12.05 2.73 -4.18
N TYR A 31 12.39 2.72 -2.89
CA TYR A 31 11.93 1.74 -1.91
C TYR A 31 10.40 1.73 -1.73
N ALA A 32 9.77 2.91 -1.89
CA ALA A 32 8.33 3.07 -1.94
C ALA A 32 7.86 3.53 -3.33
N ARG A 33 6.76 2.97 -3.83
CA ARG A 33 6.16 3.37 -5.12
C ARG A 33 4.65 3.57 -4.99
N HIS A 34 4.13 4.60 -5.66
CA HIS A 34 2.69 4.82 -5.77
C HIS A 34 2.10 3.91 -6.87
N TYR A 35 0.84 3.51 -6.74
CA TYR A 35 0.16 2.61 -7.68
C TYR A 35 -1.33 2.98 -7.81
N HIS A 36 -1.67 3.66 -8.90
CA HIS A 36 -3.04 4.15 -9.13
C HIS A 36 -3.37 4.30 -10.61
N GLY A 37 -4.66 4.39 -10.94
CA GLY A 37 -5.16 4.45 -12.33
C GLY A 37 -4.79 5.72 -13.13
N GLY A 38 -4.07 6.68 -12.54
CA GLY A 38 -3.46 7.79 -13.27
C GLY A 38 -2.09 7.48 -13.89
N MET A 39 -1.51 6.30 -13.62
CA MET A 39 -0.20 5.92 -14.14
C MET A 39 -0.28 5.22 -15.49
N SER A 40 0.82 5.25 -16.26
CA SER A 40 0.93 4.46 -17.49
C SER A 40 0.92 2.97 -17.18
N GLN A 41 0.45 2.16 -18.12
CA GLN A 41 0.46 0.70 -17.99
C GLN A 41 1.87 0.17 -17.71
N GLN A 42 2.86 0.65 -18.46
CA GLN A 42 4.26 0.30 -18.25
C GLN A 42 4.72 0.54 -16.80
N TYR A 43 4.37 1.69 -16.22
CA TYR A 43 4.76 1.99 -14.84
C TYR A 43 4.06 1.05 -13.84
N LEU A 44 2.78 0.74 -14.07
CA LEU A 44 2.05 -0.19 -13.23
C LEU A 44 2.68 -1.60 -13.29
N ASP A 45 3.00 -2.09 -14.47
CA ASP A 45 3.63 -3.39 -14.67
C ASP A 45 5.01 -3.45 -13.99
N GLU A 46 5.87 -2.46 -14.24
CA GLU A 46 7.20 -2.35 -13.62
C GLU A 46 7.13 -2.24 -12.08
N THR A 47 6.11 -1.56 -11.56
CA THR A 47 5.93 -1.40 -10.12
C THR A 47 5.38 -2.67 -9.47
N CYS A 48 4.46 -3.36 -10.15
CA CYS A 48 3.94 -4.65 -9.73
C CYS A 48 5.07 -5.68 -9.67
N GLU A 49 5.89 -5.79 -10.73
CA GLU A 49 7.05 -6.67 -10.75
C GLU A 49 8.05 -6.30 -9.65
N ALA A 50 8.39 -5.01 -9.51
CA ALA A 50 9.33 -4.56 -8.51
C ALA A 50 8.87 -4.82 -7.07
N PHE A 51 7.57 -4.94 -6.82
CA PHE A 51 6.98 -5.18 -5.50
C PHE A 51 6.80 -6.67 -5.19
N THR A 52 6.39 -7.46 -6.18
CA THR A 52 6.06 -8.88 -6.00
C THR A 52 7.28 -9.79 -6.04
N ARG A 53 8.39 -9.36 -6.64
CA ARG A 53 9.64 -10.13 -6.64
C ARG A 53 10.27 -10.18 -5.24
N PRO A 54 10.74 -11.35 -4.75
CA PRO A 54 11.40 -11.47 -3.45
C PRO A 54 12.60 -10.53 -3.27
N ASP A 55 13.39 -10.34 -4.33
CA ASP A 55 14.53 -9.44 -4.41
C ASP A 55 14.19 -8.07 -5.03
N GLY A 56 12.90 -7.79 -5.23
CA GLY A 56 12.41 -6.57 -5.86
C GLY A 56 12.74 -5.30 -5.06
N PRO A 57 13.08 -4.18 -5.74
CA PRO A 57 13.50 -2.96 -5.05
C PRO A 57 12.34 -2.22 -4.35
N CYS A 58 11.08 -2.50 -4.72
CA CYS A 58 9.92 -1.88 -4.11
C CYS A 58 9.48 -2.70 -2.89
N ARG A 59 9.64 -2.15 -1.69
CA ARG A 59 9.22 -2.82 -0.44
C ARG A 59 7.91 -2.26 0.12
N ILE A 60 7.54 -1.07 -0.32
CA ILE A 60 6.31 -0.38 0.09
C ILE A 60 5.51 0.02 -1.15
N LEU A 61 4.36 -0.63 -1.35
CA LEU A 61 3.41 -0.26 -2.40
C LEU A 61 2.33 0.65 -1.81
N VAL A 62 2.20 1.87 -2.30
CA VAL A 62 1.16 2.82 -1.88
C VAL A 62 0.10 2.88 -2.97
N ALA A 63 -1.05 2.25 -2.75
CA ALA A 63 -2.03 2.02 -3.78
C ALA A 63 -3.39 2.67 -3.48
N THR A 64 -4.07 3.10 -4.54
CA THR A 64 -5.52 3.35 -4.47
C THR A 64 -6.28 2.05 -4.65
N SER A 65 -7.39 1.86 -3.93
CA SER A 65 -8.14 0.59 -3.89
C SER A 65 -8.52 0.05 -5.26
N GLY A 66 -9.04 0.90 -6.15
CA GLY A 66 -9.46 0.48 -7.48
C GLY A 66 -8.30 -0.03 -8.35
N ALA A 67 -7.09 0.51 -8.17
CA ALA A 67 -5.92 0.07 -8.94
C ALA A 67 -5.32 -1.22 -8.38
N ALA A 68 -5.28 -1.35 -7.05
CA ALA A 68 -4.74 -2.55 -6.40
C ALA A 68 -5.56 -3.83 -6.67
N THR A 69 -6.79 -3.70 -7.17
CA THR A 69 -7.61 -4.83 -7.66
C THR A 69 -6.90 -5.54 -8.81
N GLY A 70 -6.17 -6.62 -8.49
CA GLY A 70 -5.46 -7.44 -9.48
C GLY A 70 -3.97 -7.62 -9.21
N VAL A 71 -3.40 -6.86 -8.27
CA VAL A 71 -2.02 -7.12 -7.81
C VAL A 71 -2.06 -8.40 -6.97
N ASP A 72 -1.52 -9.51 -7.49
CA ASP A 72 -1.38 -10.76 -6.75
C ASP A 72 -0.23 -10.63 -5.75
N THR A 73 -0.58 -10.09 -4.60
CA THR A 73 0.31 -9.91 -3.47
C THR A 73 0.18 -11.12 -2.57
N ARG A 74 0.87 -12.21 -2.90
CA ARG A 74 1.11 -13.26 -1.92
C ARG A 74 2.18 -12.73 -0.97
N ASP A 75 1.93 -12.87 0.33
CA ASP A 75 2.92 -12.69 1.41
C ASP A 75 3.24 -11.23 1.79
N VAL A 76 2.23 -10.36 1.87
CA VAL A 76 2.41 -9.06 2.52
C VAL A 76 2.27 -9.22 4.04
N HIS A 77 3.35 -8.94 4.79
CA HIS A 77 3.32 -8.98 6.27
C HIS A 77 2.48 -7.87 6.92
N MET A 78 2.27 -6.77 6.20
CA MET A 78 1.58 -5.60 6.75
C MET A 78 0.78 -4.87 5.68
N VAL A 79 -0.50 -4.68 5.98
CA VAL A 79 -1.41 -3.83 5.23
C VAL A 79 -1.79 -2.64 6.11
N ILE A 80 -1.59 -1.44 5.59
CA ILE A 80 -1.96 -0.19 6.26
C ILE A 80 -3.11 0.43 5.47
N GLN A 81 -4.22 0.71 6.12
CA GLN A 81 -5.27 1.57 5.59
C GLN A 81 -5.07 2.99 6.12
N TYR A 82 -4.73 3.93 5.26
CA TYR A 82 -4.57 5.35 5.63
C TYR A 82 -5.84 6.13 5.25
N GLY A 83 -6.52 6.67 6.26
CA GLY A 83 -7.86 7.24 6.14
C GLY A 83 -8.96 6.20 6.37
N ILE A 84 -10.21 6.65 6.37
CA ILE A 84 -11.38 5.79 6.59
C ILE A 84 -11.56 4.82 5.43
N CYS A 85 -11.69 3.53 5.73
CA CYS A 85 -12.10 2.57 4.71
C CYS A 85 -13.57 2.81 4.31
N PRO A 86 -13.94 2.81 3.02
CA PRO A 86 -15.30 3.14 2.58
C PRO A 86 -16.39 2.26 3.21
N ASN A 87 -16.05 1.01 3.50
CA ASN A 87 -16.92 0.06 4.19
C ASN A 87 -16.08 -1.08 4.83
N SER A 88 -16.73 -1.89 5.66
CA SER A 88 -16.09 -3.03 6.34
C SER A 88 -15.67 -4.16 5.40
N ALA A 89 -16.41 -4.40 4.31
CA ALA A 89 -16.09 -5.44 3.34
C ALA A 89 -14.80 -5.12 2.57
N ASP A 90 -14.61 -3.85 2.18
CA ASP A 90 -13.36 -3.34 1.60
C ASP A 90 -12.19 -3.54 2.57
N ALA A 91 -12.39 -3.24 3.86
CA ALA A 91 -11.34 -3.41 4.87
C ALA A 91 -10.94 -4.88 4.99
N LEU A 92 -11.92 -5.78 5.01
CA LEU A 92 -11.69 -7.22 5.06
C LEU A 92 -10.97 -7.73 3.80
N GLN A 93 -11.37 -7.27 2.61
CA GLN A 93 -10.70 -7.62 1.35
C GLN A 93 -9.25 -7.13 1.29
N ARG A 94 -8.98 -5.92 1.81
CA ARG A 94 -7.64 -5.36 1.92
C ARG A 94 -6.80 -6.14 2.93
N GLY A 95 -7.36 -6.44 4.09
CA GLY A 95 -6.72 -7.24 5.14
C GLY A 95 -6.38 -8.67 4.68
N GLY A 96 -7.25 -9.31 3.91
CA GLY A 96 -7.03 -10.65 3.35
C GLY A 96 -5.92 -10.74 2.29
N ARG A 97 -5.24 -9.63 1.98
CA ARG A 97 -3.98 -9.62 1.21
C ARG A 97 -2.77 -9.94 2.06
N ALA A 98 -2.88 -9.85 3.38
CA ALA A 98 -1.85 -10.24 4.32
C ALA A 98 -2.10 -11.66 4.84
N GLY A 99 -1.04 -12.40 5.18
CA GLY A 99 -1.14 -13.66 5.93
C GLY A 99 -1.84 -14.79 5.18
N ARG A 100 -1.63 -14.91 3.86
CA ARG A 100 -2.13 -16.06 3.08
C ARG A 100 -1.36 -17.34 3.34
N ASP A 101 -0.12 -17.21 3.83
CA ASP A 101 0.68 -18.32 4.33
C ASP A 101 0.43 -18.45 5.85
N GLU A 102 0.10 -19.66 6.30
CA GLU A 102 -0.20 -19.96 7.71
C GLU A 102 1.02 -19.76 8.62
N GLU A 103 2.23 -19.67 8.06
CA GLU A 103 3.46 -19.38 8.80
C GLU A 103 3.75 -17.87 8.95
N ILE A 104 2.93 -16.98 8.37
CA ILE A 104 3.18 -15.54 8.37
C ILE A 104 2.22 -14.80 9.30
N ASP A 105 2.76 -14.20 10.36
CA ASP A 105 2.05 -13.17 11.13
C ASP A 105 1.80 -11.93 10.27
N ALA A 106 0.53 -11.58 10.13
CA ALA A 106 0.06 -10.45 9.34
C ALA A 106 -0.56 -9.36 10.20
N LEU A 107 -0.20 -8.10 9.94
CA LEU A 107 -0.80 -6.93 10.59
C LEU A 107 -1.68 -6.15 9.61
N PHE A 108 -2.95 -5.95 9.97
CA PHE A 108 -3.80 -4.94 9.35
C PHE A 108 -3.93 -3.73 10.28
N LEU A 109 -3.43 -2.57 9.86
CA LEU A 109 -3.43 -1.33 10.64
C LEU A 109 -4.31 -0.27 9.96
N SER A 110 -5.35 0.20 10.64
CA SER A 110 -6.13 1.36 10.20
C SER A 110 -5.62 2.63 10.89
N MET A 111 -5.14 3.57 10.10
CA MET A 111 -4.77 4.92 10.54
C MET A 111 -5.91 5.87 10.17
N ILE A 112 -6.75 6.18 11.15
CA ILE A 112 -7.88 7.11 10.98
C ILE A 112 -7.66 8.38 11.79
N GLU A 113 -8.14 9.50 11.26
CA GLU A 113 -8.05 10.77 11.96
C GLU A 113 -8.97 10.81 13.20
N PRO A 114 -8.62 11.55 14.27
CA PRO A 114 -9.43 11.59 15.49
C PRO A 114 -10.87 12.06 15.28
N TRP A 115 -11.11 12.99 14.35
CA TRP A 115 -12.46 13.52 14.08
C TRP A 115 -13.44 12.45 13.59
N VAL A 116 -12.95 11.32 13.09
CA VAL A 116 -13.79 10.21 12.61
C VAL A 116 -14.63 9.63 13.75
N TYR A 117 -14.07 9.58 14.95
CA TYR A 117 -14.79 9.09 16.13
C TYR A 117 -15.97 9.98 16.52
N ASP A 118 -15.94 11.26 16.14
CA ASP A 118 -16.99 12.23 16.45
C ASP A 118 -18.19 12.15 15.48
N VAL A 119 -18.03 11.44 14.34
CA VAL A 119 -19.06 11.34 13.28
C VAL A 119 -19.74 9.96 13.27
N VAL A 120 -19.08 8.93 13.81
CA VAL A 120 -19.52 7.53 13.75
C VAL A 120 -20.12 7.05 15.10
N LEU A 121 -19.97 7.83 16.17
CA LEU A 121 -20.61 7.63 17.49
C LEU A 121 -21.74 8.64 17.72
#